data_AF-A0A1T5IU36-F1
#
_entry.id   AF-A0A1T5IU36-F1
#
_cell.length_a   1.000
_cell.length_b   1.000
_cell.length_c   1.000
_cell.angle_alpha   90.00
_cell.angle_beta   90.00
_cell.angle_gamma   90.00
#
_symmetry.space_group_name_H-M   'P 1'
#
loop_
_entity.id
_entity.type
_entity.pdbx_description
1 polymer ?
#
loop_
_entity_poly.entity_id
_entity_poly.type
_entity_poly.pdbx_seq_one_letter_code
_entity_poly.pdbx_strand_id
1 'polypeptide(L)'
;MNANARRQIKDIQFRAEHLINGSPTMDDIEEFDQYNEELKKYLISNLLDSGLIERVKQIPRVLEESDNQVVTRGILSAFFAMFASGLVTYFQERHRIENSKDSIREARGAYATIEFFIRNSD
;
A
#
# COMPACT_ATOMS: atom_id res chain seq x y z
N MET A 1 1.74 -17.53 17.65
CA MET A 1 1.42 -16.19 17.10
C MET A 1 -0.10 -15.96 17.06
N ASN A 2 -0.61 -14.74 17.29
CA ASN A 2 -2.06 -14.49 17.39
C ASN A 2 -2.77 -14.82 16.05
N ALA A 3 -3.88 -15.57 16.09
CA ALA A 3 -4.68 -15.91 14.90
C ALA A 3 -5.09 -14.67 14.09
N ASN A 4 -5.17 -13.52 14.77
CA ASN A 4 -5.46 -12.22 14.17
C ASN A 4 -4.40 -11.77 13.13
N ALA A 5 -3.10 -11.96 13.42
CA ALA A 5 -2.02 -11.56 12.53
C ALA A 5 -2.02 -12.36 11.21
N ARG A 6 -2.26 -13.67 11.27
CA ARG A 6 -2.40 -14.51 10.07
C ARG A 6 -3.58 -14.07 9.19
N ARG A 7 -4.70 -13.70 9.81
CA ARG A 7 -5.87 -13.20 9.10
C ARG A 7 -5.56 -11.88 8.38
N GLN A 8 -4.94 -10.92 9.07
CA GLN A 8 -4.59 -9.63 8.48
C GLN A 8 -3.56 -9.75 7.34
N ILE A 9 -2.58 -10.65 7.47
CA ILE A 9 -1.62 -10.96 6.39
C ILE A 9 -2.33 -11.51 5.14
N LYS A 10 -3.38 -12.33 5.30
CA LYS A 10 -4.17 -12.80 4.16
C LYS A 10 -5.05 -11.69 3.57
N ASP A 11 -5.65 -10.86 4.43
CA ASP A 11 -6.49 -9.74 4.00
C ASP A 11 -5.71 -8.77 3.12
N ILE A 12 -4.51 -8.35 3.54
CA ILE A 12 -3.68 -7.44 2.75
C ILE A 12 -3.24 -8.06 1.42
N GLN A 13 -2.96 -9.38 1.40
CA GLN A 13 -2.63 -10.08 0.15
C GLN A 13 -3.82 -10.10 -0.82
N PHE A 14 -5.04 -10.30 -0.31
CA PHE A 14 -6.26 -10.28 -1.11
C PHE A 14 -6.57 -8.87 -1.65
N ARG A 15 -6.43 -7.83 -0.80
CA ARG A 15 -6.56 -6.43 -1.22
C ARG A 15 -5.55 -6.10 -2.32
N ALA A 16 -4.28 -6.49 -2.15
CA ALA A 16 -3.25 -6.30 -3.16
C ALA A 16 -3.63 -6.95 -4.50
N GLU A 17 -4.13 -8.19 -4.48
CA GLU A 17 -4.57 -8.88 -5.68
C GLU A 17 -5.72 -8.17 -6.40
N HIS A 18 -6.67 -7.60 -5.64
CA HIS A 18 -7.75 -6.80 -6.20
C HIS A 18 -7.24 -5.52 -6.88
N LEU A 19 -6.29 -4.82 -6.27
CA LEU A 19 -5.71 -3.59 -6.84
C LEU A 19 -4.85 -3.87 -8.08
N ILE A 20 -4.09 -4.98 -8.07
CA ILE A 20 -3.22 -5.37 -9.19
C ILE A 20 -4.05 -5.72 -10.43
N ASN A 21 -5.12 -6.50 -10.25
CA ASN A 21 -5.91 -7.06 -11.35
C ASN A 21 -7.14 -6.21 -11.70
N GLY A 22 -7.49 -5.24 -10.85
CA GLY A 22 -8.65 -4.38 -11.01
C GLY A 22 -8.34 -3.06 -11.71
N SER A 23 -9.30 -2.15 -11.60
CA SER A 23 -9.18 -0.75 -12.01
C SER A 23 -9.22 0.16 -10.78
N PRO A 24 -8.19 0.13 -9.93
CA PRO A 24 -8.18 0.92 -8.70
C PRO A 24 -8.16 2.42 -9.00
N THR A 25 -8.73 3.18 -8.08
CA THR A 25 -8.59 4.63 -7.97
C THR A 25 -7.35 4.97 -7.17
N MET A 26 -6.92 6.24 -7.19
CA MET A 26 -5.80 6.67 -6.35
C MET A 26 -6.13 6.52 -4.85
N ASP A 27 -7.38 6.80 -4.46
CA ASP A 27 -7.86 6.63 -3.08
C ASP A 27 -7.69 5.18 -2.60
N ASP A 28 -7.96 4.19 -3.47
CA ASP A 28 -7.77 2.77 -3.13
C ASP A 28 -6.28 2.44 -2.87
N ILE A 29 -5.36 3.08 -3.60
CA ILE A 29 -3.92 2.92 -3.43
C ILE A 29 -3.46 3.57 -2.13
N GLU A 30 -3.99 4.74 -1.79
CA GLU A 30 -3.72 5.44 -0.53
C GLU A 30 -4.24 4.64 0.68
N GLU A 31 -5.45 4.10 0.61
CA GLU A 31 -5.99 3.22 1.67
C GLU A 31 -5.10 1.98 1.85
N PHE A 32 -4.64 1.39 0.74
CA PHE A 32 -3.73 0.25 0.80
C PHE A 32 -2.38 0.61 1.43
N ASP A 33 -1.77 1.73 1.07
CA ASP A 33 -0.49 2.16 1.64
C ASP A 33 -0.60 2.42 3.15
N GLN A 34 -1.69 3.09 3.58
CA GLN A 34 -1.98 3.31 5.00
C GLN A 34 -2.13 1.98 5.74
N TYR A 35 -2.95 1.07 5.21
CA TYR A 35 -3.15 -0.25 5.81
C TYR A 35 -1.86 -1.08 5.87
N ASN A 36 -1.03 -1.01 4.82
CA ASN A 36 0.28 -1.66 4.77
C ASN A 36 1.19 -1.18 5.90
N GLU A 37 1.25 0.14 6.13
CA GLU A 37 2.08 0.72 7.17
C GLU A 37 1.57 0.41 8.59
N GLU A 38 0.25 0.41 8.78
CA GLU A 38 -0.36 -0.02 10.04
C GLU A 38 -0.08 -1.50 10.34
N LEU A 39 -0.23 -2.36 9.33
CA LEU A 39 0.03 -3.79 9.48
C LEU A 39 1.51 -4.06 9.76
N LYS A 40 2.44 -3.36 9.10
CA LYS A 40 3.88 -3.45 9.41
C LYS A 40 4.15 -3.13 10.89
N LYS A 41 3.62 -2.01 11.40
CA LYS A 41 3.76 -1.62 12.82
C LYS A 41 3.16 -2.67 13.76
N TYR A 42 1.98 -3.19 13.42
CA TYR A 42 1.34 -4.26 14.19
C TYR A 42 2.18 -5.53 14.21
N LEU A 43 2.70 -5.98 13.07
CA LEU A 43 3.52 -7.19 13.00
C LEU A 43 4.84 -7.01 13.75
N ILE A 44 5.53 -5.88 13.59
CA ILE A 44 6.78 -5.59 14.32
C ILE A 44 6.57 -5.62 15.83
N SER A 45 5.44 -5.12 16.33
CA SER A 45 5.13 -5.10 17.77
C SER A 45 4.66 -6.44 18.34
N ASN A 46 4.27 -7.39 17.49
CA ASN A 46 3.67 -8.67 17.91
C ASN A 46 4.50 -9.91 17.53
N LEU A 47 5.50 -9.77 16.66
CA LEU A 47 6.42 -10.84 16.30
C LEU A 47 7.54 -10.96 17.35
N LEU A 48 7.91 -12.19 17.68
CA LEU A 48 9.02 -12.49 18.60
C LEU A 48 10.32 -12.82 17.84
N ASP A 49 10.19 -13.33 16.61
CA ASP A 49 11.32 -13.72 15.76
C ASP A 49 11.94 -12.47 15.10
N SER A 50 13.21 -12.21 15.42
CA SER A 50 13.96 -11.07 14.89
C SER A 50 14.18 -11.15 13.37
N GLY A 51 14.31 -12.35 12.82
CA GLY A 51 14.41 -12.57 11.37
C GLY A 51 13.10 -12.28 10.64
N LEU A 52 11.95 -12.51 11.28
CA LEU A 52 10.64 -12.09 10.73
C LEU A 52 10.43 -10.59 10.84
N ILE A 53 10.82 -9.97 11.97
CA ILE A 53 10.76 -8.52 12.14
C ILE A 53 11.56 -7.81 11.03
N GLU A 54 12.76 -8.31 10.73
CA GLU A 54 13.60 -7.72 9.69
C GLU A 54 12.96 -7.83 8.30
N ARG A 55 12.31 -8.95 7.99
CA ARG A 55 11.55 -9.11 6.74
C ARG A 55 10.36 -8.16 6.66
N VAL A 56 9.65 -7.92 7.76
CA VAL A 56 8.54 -6.95 7.78
C VAL A 56 9.03 -5.53 7.50
N LYS A 57 10.21 -5.15 8.00
CA LYS A 57 10.79 -3.83 7.73
C LYS A 57 11.17 -3.63 6.26
N GLN A 58 11.49 -4.71 5.55
CA GLN A 58 11.84 -4.69 4.13
C GLN A 58 10.62 -4.57 3.21
N ILE A 59 9.39 -4.69 3.73
CA ILE A 59 8.19 -4.50 2.93
C ILE A 59 8.15 -3.05 2.44
N PRO A 60 8.08 -2.81 1.12
CA PRO A 60 8.13 -1.46 0.56
C PRO A 60 6.88 -0.67 0.96
N ARG A 61 7.04 0.65 1.02
CA ARG A 61 5.90 1.57 0.91
C ARG A 61 5.44 1.59 -0.55
N VAL A 62 4.14 1.77 -0.74
CA VAL A 62 3.54 1.86 -2.07
C VAL A 62 3.60 3.28 -2.60
N LEU A 63 3.48 4.26 -1.72
CA LEU A 63 3.56 5.69 -2.06
C LEU A 63 4.84 6.30 -1.47
N GLU A 64 5.59 7.01 -2.30
CA GLU A 64 6.76 7.78 -1.86
C GLU A 64 6.33 9.00 -1.03
N GLU A 65 7.08 9.36 0.02
CA GLU A 65 6.74 10.50 0.90
C GLU A 65 6.63 11.85 0.16
N SER A 66 7.24 11.96 -1.03
CA SER A 66 7.19 13.11 -1.93
C SER A 66 5.79 13.37 -2.52
N ASP A 67 4.91 12.38 -2.54
CA ASP A 67 3.55 12.52 -3.10
C ASP A 67 2.56 13.22 -2.15
N ASN A 68 2.92 13.41 -0.87
CA ASN A 68 2.10 14.13 0.11
C ASN A 68 2.21 15.67 0.04
N GLN A 69 2.91 16.21 -0.97
CA GLN A 69 3.11 17.66 -1.13
C GLN A 69 2.14 18.31 -2.13
N VAL A 70 0.86 17.94 -2.16
CA VAL A 70 -0.11 18.58 -3.08
C VAL A 70 -1.45 18.91 -2.39
N VAL A 71 -1.55 20.20 -2.05
CA VAL A 71 -2.75 21.05 -1.83
C VAL A 71 -3.38 21.12 -0.44
N THR A 72 -2.70 21.84 0.45
CA THR A 72 -3.38 22.79 1.35
C THR A 72 -3.38 24.18 0.70
N ARG A 73 -4.06 24.35 -0.44
CA ARG A 73 -4.28 25.68 -1.06
C ARG A 73 -5.73 25.82 -1.52
N GLY A 74 -6.48 26.53 -0.69
CA GLY A 74 -7.70 27.30 -0.97
C GLY A 74 -8.61 26.80 -2.09
N ILE A 75 -9.82 26.38 -1.70
CA ILE A 75 -10.94 25.95 -2.54
C ILE A 75 -11.23 26.88 -3.75
N LEU A 76 -10.84 28.16 -3.69
CA LEU A 76 -10.99 29.11 -4.80
C LEU A 76 -10.04 28.90 -5.99
N SER A 77 -8.83 28.36 -5.82
CA SER A 77 -7.91 28.14 -6.95
C SER A 77 -8.21 26.85 -7.73
N ALA A 78 -8.88 25.88 -7.10
CA ALA A 78 -9.28 24.62 -7.72
C ALA A 78 -10.34 24.81 -8.84
N PHE A 79 -11.22 25.81 -8.70
CA PHE A 79 -12.27 26.07 -9.68
C PHE A 79 -11.75 26.61 -11.03
N PHE A 80 -10.65 27.36 -11.04
CA PHE A 80 -10.06 27.90 -12.29
C PHE A 80 -9.15 26.90 -13.02
N ALA A 81 -8.55 25.94 -12.32
CA ALA A 81 -7.70 24.90 -12.94
C ALA A 81 -8.52 23.77 -13.61
N MET A 82 -9.78 23.58 -13.18
CA MET A 82 -10.63 22.47 -13.60
C MET A 82 -10.97 22.47 -15.11
N PHE A 83 -10.99 23.63 -15.77
CA PHE A 83 -11.36 23.74 -17.19
C PHE A 83 -10.18 23.69 -18.18
N ALA A 84 -8.94 23.83 -17.72
CA ALA A 84 -7.75 23.79 -18.59
C ALA A 84 -6.94 22.49 -18.47
N SER A 85 -7.14 21.69 -17.42
CA SER A 85 -6.22 20.61 -17.03
C SER A 85 -6.80 19.19 -16.99
N GLY A 86 -8.09 18.99 -17.29
CA GLY A 86 -8.78 17.71 -17.07
C GLY A 86 -8.24 16.48 -17.84
N LEU A 87 -7.53 16.69 -18.96
CA LEU A 87 -6.86 15.60 -19.68
C LEU A 87 -5.48 15.28 -19.09
N VAL A 88 -4.70 16.29 -18.70
CA VAL A 88 -3.32 16.11 -18.21
C VAL A 88 -3.28 15.46 -16.83
N THR A 89 -4.19 15.85 -15.92
CA THR A 89 -4.28 15.26 -14.58
C THR A 89 -4.72 13.80 -14.63
N TYR A 90 -5.65 13.45 -15.54
CA TYR A 90 -6.11 12.06 -15.72
C TYR A 90 -4.99 11.13 -16.21
N PHE A 91 -4.16 11.57 -17.16
CA PHE A 91 -3.03 10.77 -17.63
C PHE A 91 -1.93 10.61 -16.57
N GLN A 92 -1.66 11.65 -15.79
CA GLN A 92 -0.68 11.59 -14.70
C GLN A 92 -1.14 10.63 -13.59
N GLU A 93 -2.42 10.67 -13.23
CA GLU A 93 -3.01 9.80 -12.21
C GLU A 93 -2.98 8.32 -12.63
N ARG A 94 -3.34 8.02 -13.89
CA ARG A 94 -3.24 6.66 -14.44
C ARG A 94 -1.81 6.11 -14.42
N HIS A 95 -0.83 6.97 -14.74
CA HIS A 95 0.56 6.56 -14.71
C HIS A 95 1.05 6.28 -13.28
N ARG A 96 0.65 7.10 -12.30
CA ARG A 96 0.93 6.87 -10.87
C ARG A 96 0.33 5.56 -10.38
N ILE A 97 -0.93 5.29 -10.70
CA ILE A 97 -1.62 4.04 -10.33
C ILE A 97 -0.88 2.82 -10.89
N GLU A 98 -0.48 2.86 -12.17
CA GLU A 98 0.27 1.75 -12.77
C GLU A 98 1.64 1.55 -12.13
N ASN A 99 2.36 2.64 -11.82
CA ASN A 99 3.65 2.54 -11.11
C ASN A 99 3.48 1.95 -9.69
N SER A 100 2.40 2.30 -8.98
CA SER A 100 2.12 1.76 -7.65
C SER A 100 1.80 0.25 -7.67
N LYS A 101 1.30 -0.31 -8.78
CA LYS A 101 1.02 -1.75 -8.87
C LYS A 101 2.25 -2.62 -8.68
N ASP A 102 3.43 -2.15 -9.10
CA ASP A 102 4.67 -2.91 -8.92
C ASP A 102 5.06 -2.97 -7.44
N SER A 103 5.00 -1.85 -6.72
CA SER A 103 5.21 -1.83 -5.27
C SER A 103 4.17 -2.66 -4.52
N ILE A 104 2.90 -2.67 -4.97
CA ILE A 104 1.84 -3.52 -4.40
C ILE A 104 2.14 -5.02 -4.63
N ARG A 105 2.65 -5.40 -5.81
CA ARG A 105 3.07 -6.78 -6.11
C ARG A 105 4.21 -7.22 -5.20
N GLU A 106 5.19 -6.36 -5.00
CA GLU A 106 6.33 -6.62 -4.13
C GLU A 106 5.87 -6.78 -2.67
N ALA A 107 5.05 -5.85 -2.17
CA ALA A 107 4.49 -5.94 -0.82
C ALA A 107 3.70 -7.24 -0.62
N ARG A 108 2.84 -7.62 -1.58
CA ARG A 108 2.10 -8.89 -1.56
C ARG A 108 3.04 -10.09 -1.45
N GLY A 109 4.10 -10.12 -2.25
CA GLY A 109 5.09 -11.20 -2.24
C GLY A 109 5.83 -11.32 -0.90
N ALA A 110 6.16 -10.19 -0.28
CA ALA A 110 6.76 -10.16 1.04
C ALA A 110 5.81 -10.70 2.12
N TYR A 111 4.53 -10.31 2.10
CA TYR A 111 3.52 -10.85 3.01
C TYR A 111 3.30 -12.36 2.83
N ALA A 112 3.28 -12.86 1.58
CA ALA A 112 3.18 -14.29 1.31
C ALA A 112 4.38 -15.07 1.89
N THR A 113 5.58 -14.49 1.78
CA THR A 113 6.80 -15.06 2.36
C THR A 113 6.73 -15.10 3.88
N ILE A 114 6.27 -14.03 4.51
CA ILE A 114 6.08 -13.95 5.97
C ILE A 114 5.04 -14.99 6.42
N GLU A 115 3.90 -15.09 5.73
CA GLU A 115 2.89 -16.12 6.01
C GLU A 115 3.47 -17.53 5.93
N PHE A 116 4.28 -17.82 4.92
CA PHE A 116 4.94 -19.11 4.77
C PHE A 116 5.81 -19.42 5.99
N PHE A 117 6.67 -18.51 6.43
CA PHE A 117 7.50 -18.75 7.60
C PHE A 117 6.66 -18.96 8.86
N ILE A 118 5.67 -18.11 9.10
CA ILE A 118 4.75 -18.24 10.24
C ILE A 118 4.07 -19.61 10.27
N ARG A 119 3.67 -20.15 9.11
CA ARG A 119 3.02 -21.47 9.01
C ARG A 119 3.96 -22.64 9.28
N ASN A 120 5.26 -22.47 9.08
CA ASN A 120 6.28 -23.51 9.27
C ASN A 120 7.09 -23.35 10.56
N SER A 121 6.84 -22.29 11.34
CA SER A 121 7.46 -22.03 12.65
C SER A 121 6.60 -22.45 13.85
N ASP A 122 5.33 -22.79 13.61
CA ASP A 122 4.46 -23.49 14.57
C ASP A 122 4.65 -25.02 14.41
#